data_AF-A0AAQ4EVL1-F1
#
_entry.id   AF-A0AAQ4EVL1-F1
#
_cell.length_a   1.000
_cell.length_b   1.000
_cell.length_c   1.000
_cell.angle_alpha   90.00
_cell.angle_beta   90.00
_cell.angle_gamma   90.00
#
_symmetry.space_group_name_H-M   'P 1'
#
loop_
_entity.id
_entity.type
_entity.pdbx_description
1 polymer ?
#
loop_
_entity_poly.entity_id
_entity_poly.type
_entity_poly.pdbx_seq_one_letter_code
_entity_poly.pdbx_strand_id
1 'polypeptide(L)' 'MRLAKYPDLEKALLLWIKEMHAQDIPLSGPVILAKAADFALWLGYDDFAASDGWLHRFRE' A
#
# COMPACT_ATOMS: atom_id res chain seq x y z
N MET A 1 -3.32 0.17 -20.25
CA MET A 1 -3.00 -0.42 -18.93
C MET A 1 -1.89 0.40 -18.31
N ARG A 2 -2.17 1.16 -17.26
CA ARG A 2 -1.15 1.91 -16.53
C ARG A 2 -0.41 0.90 -15.66
N LEU A 3 0.87 0.65 -15.91
CA LEU A 3 1.66 -0.19 -15.00
C LEU A 3 1.75 0.53 -13.65
N ALA A 4 1.43 -0.17 -12.57
CA ALA A 4 1.74 0.27 -11.21
C ALA A 4 3.23 0.60 -11.12
N LYS A 5 3.59 1.73 -10.51
CA LYS A 5 5.01 2.10 -10.34
C LYS A 5 5.73 1.10 -9.41
N TYR A 6 4.99 0.50 -8.48
CA TYR A 6 5.50 -0.44 -7.47
C TYR A 6 4.60 -1.69 -7.40
N PRO A 7 4.62 -2.57 -8.42
CA PRO A 7 3.64 -3.64 -8.55
C PRO A 7 3.70 -4.66 -7.40
N ASP A 8 4.89 -5.01 -6.92
CA ASP A 8 5.04 -5.97 -5.82
C ASP A 8 4.58 -5.37 -4.48
N LEU A 9 4.85 -4.08 -4.27
CA LEU A 9 4.39 -3.33 -3.11
C LEU A 9 2.86 -3.23 -3.07
N GLU A 10 2.24 -2.79 -4.16
CA GLU A 10 0.79 -2.63 -4.25
C GLU A 10 0.08 -3.98 -4.09
N LYS A 11 0.65 -5.07 -4.65
CA LYS A 11 0.15 -6.43 -4.47
C LYS A 11 0.24 -6.90 -3.02
N ALA A 12 1.39 -6.71 -2.35
CA ALA A 12 1.56 -7.08 -0.95
C ALA A 12 0.60 -6.29 -0.04
N LEU A 13 0.46 -5.00 -0.29
CA LEU A 13 -0.46 -4.12 0.45
C LEU A 13 -1.92 -4.52 0.26
N LEU A 14 -2.33 -4.85 -0.96
CA LEU A 14 -3.68 -5.32 -1.24
C LEU A 14 -4.01 -6.64 -0.52
N LEU A 15 -3.06 -7.59 -0.48
CA LEU A 15 -3.23 -8.84 0.26
C LEU A 15 -3.40 -8.58 1.76
N TRP A 16 -2.57 -7.71 2.32
CA TRP A 16 -2.69 -7.34 3.73
C TRP A 16 -4.03 -6.63 4.04
N ILE A 17 -4.48 -5.70 3.19
CA ILE A 17 -5.80 -5.06 3.36
C ILE A 17 -6.93 -6.08 3.36
N LYS A 18 -6.89 -7.07 2.44
CA LYS A 18 -7.88 -8.15 2.40
C LYS A 18 -7.89 -8.97 3.69
N GLU A 19 -6.71 -9.25 4.25
CA GLU A 19 -6.58 -9.96 5.53
C GLU A 19 -7.17 -9.14 6.69
N MET A 20 -6.93 -7.83 6.73
CA MET A 20 -7.49 -6.95 7.77
C MET A 20 -9.02 -6.85 7.66
N HIS A 21 -9.55 -6.74 6.44
CA HIS A 21 -11.00 -6.78 6.21
C HIS A 21 -11.62 -8.12 6.59
N ALA A 22 -10.93 -9.24 6.35
CA ALA A 22 -11.39 -10.56 6.79
C ALA A 22 -11.44 -10.71 8.32
N GLN A 23 -10.75 -9.82 9.05
CA GLN A 23 -10.76 -9.73 10.51
C GLN A 23 -11.67 -8.60 11.03
N ASP A 24 -12.48 -7.97 10.16
CA ASP A 24 -13.33 -6.82 10.48
C ASP A 24 -12.55 -5.61 11.07
N ILE A 25 -11.25 -5.48 10.71
CA ILE A 25 -10.40 -4.38 11.17
C ILE A 25 -10.53 -3.21 10.19
N PRO A 26 -11.08 -2.05 10.61
CA PRO A 26 -11.16 -0.88 9.76
C PRO A 26 -9.78 -0.24 9.57
N LEU A 27 -9.41 0.01 8.31
CA LEU A 27 -8.14 0.64 7.96
C LEU A 27 -8.34 2.10 7.54
N SER A 28 -7.62 3.00 8.21
CA SER A 28 -7.56 4.41 7.81
C SER A 28 -6.46 4.67 6.77
N GLY A 29 -6.54 5.80 6.07
CA GLY A 29 -5.51 6.23 5.12
C GLY A 29 -4.10 6.26 5.70
N PRO A 30 -3.88 6.90 6.86
CA PRO A 30 -2.56 6.92 7.52
C PRO A 30 -2.02 5.53 7.86
N VAL A 31 -2.88 4.59 8.27
CA VAL A 31 -2.46 3.21 8.58
C VAL A 31 -2.02 2.48 7.31
N ILE A 32 -2.73 2.67 6.20
CA ILE A 32 -2.36 2.10 4.90
C ILE A 32 -1.03 2.69 4.41
N LEU A 33 -0.83 4.00 4.56
CA LEU A 33 0.42 4.68 4.18
C LEU A 33 1.61 4.18 4.99
N ALA A 34 1.46 4.03 6.31
CA ALA A 34 2.51 3.49 7.17
C ALA A 34 2.89 2.07 6.73
N LYS A 35 1.89 1.21 6.49
CA LYS A 35 2.15 -0.17 6.05
C LYS A 35 2.79 -0.23 4.67
N ALA A 36 2.42 0.67 3.75
CA ALA A 36 3.05 0.79 2.45
C ALA A 36 4.53 1.18 2.56
N ALA A 37 4.88 2.10 3.48
CA ALA A 37 6.26 2.47 3.73
C ALA A 37 7.08 1.27 4.26
N ASP A 38 6.52 0.50 5.21
CA ASP A 38 7.18 -0.72 5.73
C ASP A 38 7.45 -1.74 4.62
N PHE A 39 6.44 -2.01 3.79
CA PHE A 39 6.60 -2.94 2.66
C PHE A 39 7.58 -2.42 1.62
N ALA A 40 7.63 -1.12 1.36
CA ALA A 40 8.60 -0.53 0.46
C ALA A 40 10.04 -0.75 0.95
N LEU A 41 10.28 -0.54 2.25
CA LEU A 41 11.58 -0.82 2.88
C LEU A 41 11.96 -2.31 2.74
N TRP A 42 11.02 -3.21 2.97
CA TRP A 42 11.27 -4.65 2.91
C TRP A 42 11.51 -5.15 1.48
N LEU A 43 10.90 -4.49 0.49
CA LEU A 43 11.05 -4.81 -0.94
C LEU A 43 12.21 -4.05 -1.61
N GLY A 44 12.90 -3.15 -0.89
CA GLY A 44 14.02 -2.36 -1.41
C GLY A 44 13.60 -1.19 -2.32
N TYR A 45 12.38 -0.68 -2.16
CA TYR A 45 11.90 0.50 -2.87
C TYR A 45 12.23 1.78 -2.08
N ASP A 46 13.51 2.17 -2.08
CA ASP A 46 14.01 3.33 -1.33
C ASP A 46 13.46 4.67 -1.84
N ASP A 47 13.02 4.74 -3.11
CA ASP A 47 12.42 5.93 -3.73
C ASP A 47 10.90 6.03 -3.49
N PHE A 48 10.32 5.07 -2.76
CA PHE A 48 8.89 5.07 -2.48
C PHE A 48 8.52 6.19 -1.50
N ALA A 49 7.65 7.09 -1.94
CA ALA A 49 7.06 8.12 -1.10
C ALA A 49 5.60 7.78 -0.78
N ALA A 50 5.34 7.37 0.46
CA ALA A 50 4.01 7.19 1.02
C ALA A 50 3.29 8.55 1.13
N SER A 51 2.67 8.99 0.02
CA SER A 51 2.00 10.29 -0.10
C SER A 51 0.50 10.13 -0.31
N ASP A 52 -0.28 11.14 0.06
CA ASP A 52 -1.74 11.14 -0.18
C ASP A 52 -2.07 10.99 -1.67
N GLY A 53 -1.27 11.57 -2.56
CA GLY A 53 -1.45 11.43 -4.01
C GLY A 53 -1.21 10.00 -4.51
N TRP A 54 -0.26 9.28 -3.92
CA TRP A 54 -0.09 7.86 -4.20
C TRP A 54 -1.23 7.03 -3.59
N LEU A 55 -1.64 7.31 -2.35
CA LEU A 55 -2.76 6.59 -1.72
C LEU A 55 -4.06 6.76 -2.50
N HIS A 56 -4.32 7.96 -3.03
CA HIS A 56 -5.47 8.22 -3.88
C HIS A 56 -5.45 7.31 -5.11
N ARG A 57 -4.32 7.25 -5.83
CA ARG A 57 -4.12 6.36 -6.98
C ARG A 57 -4.21 4.87 -6.66
N PHE A 58 -3.75 4.48 -5.48
CA PHE A 58 -3.83 3.11 -5.01
C PHE A 58 -5.29 2.68 -4.73
N ARG A 59 -6.17 3.63 -4.41
CA ARG A 59 -7.58 3.39 -4.09
C ARG A 59 -8.53 3.56 -5.28
N GLU A 60 -8.09 4.19 -6.37
CA GLU A 60 -8.83 4.28 -7.65
C GLU A 60 -8.96 2.91 -8.32
#